data_AF-A0A6V8R4W1-F1
#
_entry.id   AF-A0A6V8R4W1-F1
#
_cell.length_a   1.000
_cell.length_b   1.000
_cell.length_c   1.000
_cell.angle_alpha   90.00
_cell.angle_beta   90.00
_cell.angle_gamma   90.00
#
_symmetry.space_group_name_H-M   'P 1'
#
loop_
_entity.id
_entity.type
_entity.pdbx_description
1 polymer ?
#
loop_
_entity_poly.entity_id
_entity_poly.type
_entity_poly.pdbx_seq_one_letter_code
_entity_poly.pdbx_strand_id
1 'polypeptide(L)'
;MLRYFAQIKPQDVLILYVIEQNAAILIRHETNENGQDSIIIESFETSPATEHVLAADNALQWDFPGRSVRLSLAEFNDKNLQETLASFLERASMESIHSLQAQARKAGRAVSELRDTSDPALITQMLMAILEAIGNFAKVPTLRKRVRDDVNLLEAASLPWRRLPFWLVLRVAAHRQLGIALGQSGRACYKLLMSIFFANLLQDATTFLLATVKDRTKSIRLINEINKPEPEPEPEPELIVTLRTKLCRRMVKIDREKIHLQTHKDAFESFFNNAAPTIKSSIEFANSSLCRISME
;
A
#
# COMPACT_ATOMS: atom_id res chain seq x y z
N MET A 1 14.84 11.20 10.40
CA MET A 1 13.52 11.19 11.07
C MET A 1 13.28 12.47 11.90
N LEU A 2 14.16 12.82 12.84
CA LEU A 2 14.01 13.99 13.73
C LEU A 2 13.72 15.31 13.02
N ARG A 3 14.40 15.60 11.91
CA ARG A 3 14.13 16.81 11.10
C ARG A 3 12.66 16.89 10.68
N TYR A 4 12.04 15.77 10.33
CA TYR A 4 10.64 15.73 9.93
C TYR A 4 9.72 15.89 11.14
N PHE A 5 10.01 15.28 12.29
CA PHE A 5 9.22 15.47 13.52
C PHE A 5 9.14 16.94 13.94
N ALA A 6 10.28 17.64 13.91
CA ALA A 6 10.34 19.06 14.27
C ALA A 6 9.65 20.00 13.26
N GLN A 7 9.26 19.51 12.08
CA GLN A 7 8.77 20.33 10.97
C GLN A 7 7.41 19.88 10.44
N ILE A 8 6.67 19.02 11.15
CA ILE A 8 5.34 18.58 10.70
C ILE A 8 4.38 19.77 10.68
N LYS A 9 3.97 20.19 9.50
CA LYS A 9 3.01 21.30 9.32
C LYS A 9 1.57 20.78 9.22
N PRO A 10 0.56 21.67 9.35
CA PRO A 10 -0.79 21.37 8.91
C PRO A 10 -0.80 20.79 7.49
N GLN A 11 -1.58 19.73 7.27
CA GLN A 11 -1.68 18.97 6.01
C GLN A 11 -0.51 18.04 5.67
N ASP A 12 0.62 18.12 6.37
CA ASP A 12 1.71 17.15 6.20
C ASP A 12 1.34 15.81 6.84
N VAL A 13 1.73 14.73 6.15
CA VAL A 13 1.67 13.37 6.71
C VAL A 13 3.01 12.70 6.52
N LEU A 14 3.58 12.27 7.64
CA LEU A 14 4.74 11.40 7.66
C LEU A 14 4.27 9.95 7.72
N ILE A 15 4.70 9.15 6.74
CA ILE A 15 4.40 7.73 6.63
C ILE A 15 5.69 6.97 6.93
N LEU A 16 5.68 6.16 7.98
CA LEU A 16 6.79 5.32 8.38
C LEU A 16 6.40 3.85 8.20
N TYR A 17 7.17 3.13 7.41
CA TYR A 17 7.02 1.67 7.27
C TYR A 17 8.09 1.00 8.11
N VAL A 18 7.68 0.32 9.18
CA VAL A 18 8.57 -0.39 10.10
C VAL A 18 8.63 -1.85 9.65
N ILE A 19 9.57 -2.13 8.75
CA ILE A 19 9.64 -3.36 7.94
C ILE A 19 9.65 -4.61 8.84
N GLU A 20 10.61 -4.67 9.76
CA GLU A 20 10.83 -5.85 10.61
C GLU A 20 9.69 -6.11 11.60
N GLN A 21 8.83 -5.11 11.85
CA GLN A 21 7.70 -5.22 12.77
C GLN A 21 6.35 -5.32 12.06
N ASN A 22 6.31 -5.58 10.75
CA ASN A 22 5.06 -5.76 10.01
C ASN A 22 4.03 -4.63 10.24
N ALA A 23 4.50 -3.40 10.44
CA ALA A 23 3.68 -2.30 10.89
C ALA A 23 4.01 -1.01 10.13
N ALA A 24 3.02 -0.13 10.06
CA ALA A 24 3.20 1.22 9.56
C ALA A 24 2.60 2.23 10.52
N ILE A 25 3.20 3.42 10.54
CA ILE A 25 2.81 4.54 11.36
C ILE A 25 2.54 5.74 10.47
N LEU A 26 1.40 6.40 10.68
CA LEU A 26 1.06 7.68 10.07
C LEU A 26 1.08 8.74 11.17
N ILE A 27 1.90 9.77 10.98
CA ILE A 27 1.99 10.91 11.88
C ILE A 27 1.50 12.13 11.11
N ARG A 28 0.47 12.80 11.64
CA ARG A 28 -0.17 13.93 10.96
C ARG A 28 -0.53 15.02 11.95
N HIS A 29 -0.51 16.25 11.46
CA HIS A 29 -1.01 17.39 12.21
C HIS A 29 -2.54 17.46 12.11
N GLU A 30 -3.20 17.78 13.22
CA GLU A 30 -4.66 17.98 13.31
C GLU A 30 -4.95 19.24 14.11
N THR A 31 -5.66 20.17 13.48
CA THR A 31 -6.21 21.36 14.15
C THR A 31 -7.69 21.11 14.41
N ASN A 32 -8.07 21.07 15.68
CA ASN A 32 -9.46 20.88 16.09
C ASN A 32 -10.31 22.12 15.77
N GLU A 33 -11.64 21.97 15.82
CA GLU A 33 -12.61 23.07 15.60
C GLU A 33 -12.37 24.29 16.51
N ASN A 34 -11.81 24.05 17.70
CA ASN A 34 -11.44 25.08 18.67
C ASN A 34 -10.08 25.77 18.38
N GLY A 35 -9.46 25.48 17.23
CA GLY A 35 -8.14 26.00 16.85
C GLY A 35 -6.97 25.41 17.63
N GLN A 36 -7.20 24.31 18.36
CA GLN A 36 -6.15 23.63 19.12
C GLN A 36 -5.41 22.64 18.22
N ASP A 37 -4.10 22.81 18.15
CA ASP A 37 -3.23 21.96 17.35
C ASP A 37 -2.78 20.72 18.14
N SER A 38 -2.76 19.59 17.45
CA SER A 38 -2.36 18.29 17.99
C SER A 38 -1.72 17.43 16.90
N ILE A 39 -0.94 16.44 17.34
CA ILE A 39 -0.40 15.41 16.47
C ILE A 39 -1.20 14.13 16.67
N ILE A 40 -1.66 13.57 15.56
CA ILE A 40 -2.30 12.26 15.53
C ILE A 40 -1.29 11.25 15.02
N ILE A 41 -1.02 10.25 15.84
CA ILE A 41 -0.17 9.11 15.52
C ILE A 41 -1.09 7.90 15.37
N GLU A 42 -0.99 7.24 14.23
CA GLU A 42 -1.83 6.10 13.92
C GLU A 42 -0.99 4.93 13.48
N SER A 43 -1.32 3.72 13.92
CA SER A 43 -0.60 2.51 13.52
C SER A 43 -1.53 1.45 12.95
N PHE A 44 -0.97 0.65 12.04
CA PHE A 44 -1.65 -0.52 11.49
C PHE A 44 -0.64 -1.57 11.02
N GLU A 45 -1.10 -2.82 11.04
CA GLU A 45 -0.40 -3.99 10.51
C GLU A 45 -0.41 -3.98 8.97
N THR A 46 0.69 -4.41 8.34
CA THR A 46 0.91 -4.25 6.89
C THR A 46 0.78 -5.56 6.09
N SER A 47 0.85 -6.70 6.76
CA SER A 47 0.65 -8.03 6.20
C SER A 47 -0.02 -8.92 7.24
N PRO A 48 -1.14 -9.58 6.91
CA PRO A 48 -1.88 -10.37 7.88
C PRO A 48 -1.17 -11.70 8.18
N ALA A 49 -1.37 -12.28 9.35
CA ALA A 49 -0.94 -13.66 9.62
C ALA A 49 -1.51 -14.66 8.59
N THR A 50 -0.74 -15.71 8.30
CA THR A 50 -1.09 -16.75 7.32
C THR A 50 -2.43 -17.41 7.64
N GLU A 51 -2.70 -17.69 8.91
CA GLU A 51 -3.97 -18.22 9.40
C GLU A 51 -5.16 -17.35 8.97
N HIS A 52 -5.05 -16.04 9.17
CA HIS A 52 -6.11 -15.10 8.79
C HIS A 52 -6.34 -15.08 7.27
N VAL A 53 -5.29 -15.22 6.46
CA VAL A 53 -5.43 -15.30 5.01
C VAL A 53 -6.15 -16.58 4.59
N LEU A 54 -5.74 -17.72 5.12
CA LEU A 54 -6.31 -19.02 4.79
C LEU A 54 -7.75 -19.18 5.28
N ALA A 55 -8.11 -18.53 6.40
CA ALA A 55 -9.48 -18.53 6.93
C ALA A 55 -10.45 -17.62 6.15
N ALA A 56 -9.95 -16.72 5.30
CA ALA A 56 -10.80 -15.79 4.56
C ALA A 56 -11.36 -16.40 3.27
N ASP A 57 -12.68 -16.41 3.10
CA ASP A 57 -13.36 -16.94 1.90
C ASP A 57 -12.92 -16.32 0.55
N ASN A 58 -12.32 -15.10 0.55
CA ASN A 58 -11.86 -14.42 -0.68
C ASN A 58 -10.94 -13.23 -0.40
N ALA A 59 -11.31 -12.42 0.59
CA ALA A 59 -10.59 -11.20 0.93
C ALA A 59 -10.86 -10.84 2.39
N LEU A 60 -9.81 -10.46 3.10
CA LEU A 60 -9.88 -9.92 4.45
C LEU A 60 -10.58 -8.57 4.44
N GLN A 61 -11.61 -8.42 5.27
CA GLN A 61 -12.12 -7.10 5.62
C GLN A 61 -11.23 -6.54 6.72
N TRP A 62 -10.59 -5.42 6.44
CA TRP A 62 -9.58 -4.86 7.32
C TRP A 62 -9.79 -3.37 7.49
N ASP A 63 -9.82 -2.95 8.76
CA ASP A 63 -10.03 -1.58 9.18
C ASP A 63 -8.70 -0.88 9.51
N PHE A 64 -8.58 0.38 9.07
CA PHE A 64 -7.39 1.20 9.23
C PHE A 64 -7.74 2.59 9.79
N PRO A 65 -6.98 3.13 10.75
CA PRO A 65 -5.87 2.48 11.45
C PRO A 65 -6.37 1.40 12.42
N GLY A 66 -5.45 0.58 12.93
CA GLY A 66 -5.74 -0.35 14.02
C GLY A 66 -5.81 0.36 15.37
N ARG A 67 -4.91 1.32 15.60
CA ARG A 67 -4.93 2.20 16.78
C ARG A 67 -4.50 3.62 16.44
N SER A 68 -4.95 4.57 17.25
CA SER A 68 -4.68 5.99 17.06
C SER A 68 -4.59 6.71 18.39
N VAL A 69 -3.59 7.58 18.50
CA VAL A 69 -3.27 8.39 19.67
C VAL A 69 -3.16 9.84 19.27
N ARG A 70 -3.59 10.73 20.16
CA ARG A 70 -3.47 12.18 20.06
C ARG A 70 -2.49 12.67 21.11
N LEU A 71 -1.49 13.42 20.66
CA LEU A 71 -0.58 14.19 21.50
C LEU A 71 -0.83 15.67 21.26
N SER A 72 -0.76 16.50 22.30
CA SER A 72 -0.68 17.95 22.13
C SER A 72 0.63 18.32 21.41
N LEU A 73 0.68 19.49 20.78
CA LEU A 73 1.95 19.97 20.20
C LEU A 73 3.05 20.08 21.26
N ALA A 74 2.72 20.46 22.50
CA ALA A 74 3.71 20.56 23.58
C ALA A 74 4.30 19.20 23.95
N GLU A 75 3.47 18.16 24.08
CA GLU A 75 3.91 16.79 24.33
C GLU A 75 4.77 16.27 23.18
N PHE A 76 4.33 16.43 21.93
CA PHE A 76 5.07 15.92 20.78
C PHE A 76 6.36 16.69 20.50
N ASN A 77 6.42 17.99 20.81
CA ASN A 77 7.62 18.81 20.63
C ASN A 77 8.62 18.67 21.79
N ASP A 78 8.33 17.84 22.80
CA ASP A 78 9.34 17.44 23.77
C ASP A 78 10.51 16.75 23.04
N LYS A 79 11.69 17.36 23.18
CA LYS A 79 12.88 16.93 22.44
C LYS A 79 13.28 15.50 22.82
N ASN A 80 13.17 15.14 24.09
CA ASN A 80 13.53 13.82 24.58
C ASN A 80 12.57 12.74 24.04
N LEU A 81 11.26 13.04 23.97
CA LEU A 81 10.29 12.17 23.33
C LEU A 81 10.62 11.96 21.84
N GLN A 82 10.88 13.02 21.09
CA GLN A 82 11.21 12.90 19.66
C GLN A 82 12.48 12.08 19.41
N GLU A 83 13.55 12.33 20.20
CA GLU A 83 14.81 11.60 20.13
C GLU A 83 14.62 10.12 20.47
N THR A 84 13.91 9.83 21.57
CA THR A 84 13.62 8.45 21.99
C THR A 84 12.75 7.73 20.96
N LEU A 85 11.69 8.37 20.46
CA LEU A 85 10.81 7.80 19.45
C LEU A 85 11.54 7.53 18.14
N ALA A 86 12.37 8.47 17.68
CA ALA A 86 13.13 8.29 16.45
C ALA A 86 14.15 7.15 16.57
N SER A 87 14.90 7.10 17.67
CA SER A 87 15.86 6.02 17.93
C SER A 87 15.17 4.66 18.06
N PHE A 88 14.02 4.61 18.75
CA PHE A 88 13.22 3.41 18.87
C PHE A 88 12.75 2.91 17.50
N LEU A 89 12.18 3.78 16.66
CA LEU A 89 11.66 3.39 15.34
C LEU A 89 12.76 2.99 14.36
N GLU A 90 13.92 3.65 14.43
CA GLU A 90 15.11 3.25 13.68
C GLU A 90 15.53 1.82 14.03
N ARG A 91 15.70 1.53 15.32
CA ARG A 91 16.07 0.18 15.79
C ARG A 91 15.01 -0.86 15.46
N ALA A 92 13.75 -0.55 15.73
CA ALA A 92 12.62 -1.43 15.41
C ALA A 92 12.53 -1.76 13.93
N SER A 93 12.98 -0.85 13.04
CA SER A 93 13.01 -1.10 11.60
C SER A 93 14.21 -1.91 11.12
N MET A 94 15.23 -2.13 11.95
CA MET A 94 16.45 -2.88 11.61
C MET A 94 16.56 -4.21 12.35
N GLU A 95 15.99 -4.32 13.54
CA GLU A 95 16.10 -5.49 14.40
C GLU A 95 14.86 -6.38 14.25
N SER A 96 15.05 -7.66 13.91
CA SER A 96 14.00 -8.67 13.95
C SER A 96 13.85 -9.24 15.36
N ILE A 97 12.64 -9.20 15.91
CA ILE A 97 12.36 -9.74 17.25
C ILE A 97 11.81 -11.16 17.11
N HIS A 98 12.71 -12.15 17.18
CA HIS A 98 12.34 -13.56 17.03
C HIS A 98 11.35 -14.07 18.09
N SER A 99 11.27 -13.45 19.28
CA SER A 99 10.37 -13.87 20.37
C SER A 99 8.90 -13.53 20.13
N LEU A 100 8.60 -12.66 19.17
CA LEU A 100 7.24 -12.27 18.76
C LEU A 100 6.86 -12.91 17.41
N GLN A 101 7.57 -13.94 16.95
CA GLN A 101 7.18 -14.64 15.73
C GLN A 101 5.98 -15.56 15.99
N ALA A 102 5.06 -15.65 15.01
CA ALA A 102 3.93 -16.57 15.09
C ALA A 102 4.45 -18.01 15.30
N GLN A 103 3.94 -18.66 16.35
CA GLN A 103 4.30 -20.03 16.69
C GLN A 103 3.21 -20.96 16.19
N ALA A 104 3.53 -21.84 15.25
CA ALA A 104 2.62 -22.91 14.86
C ALA A 104 2.84 -24.15 15.72
N ARG A 105 1.76 -24.89 16.00
CA ARG A 105 1.86 -26.18 16.67
C ARG A 105 2.06 -27.28 15.64
N LYS A 106 3.26 -27.86 15.60
CA LYS A 106 3.56 -29.08 14.82
C LYS A 106 3.86 -30.23 15.78
N ALA A 107 3.13 -31.34 15.62
CA ALA A 107 3.25 -32.54 16.46
C ALA A 107 3.20 -32.24 17.99
N GLY A 108 2.34 -31.32 18.42
CA GLY A 108 2.17 -30.94 19.83
C GLY A 108 3.23 -29.97 20.39
N ARG A 109 4.21 -29.54 19.58
CA ARG A 109 5.24 -28.56 19.99
C ARG A 109 5.03 -27.23 19.26
N ALA A 110 5.16 -26.12 19.99
CA ALA A 110 5.21 -24.79 19.39
C ALA A 110 6.55 -24.63 18.66
N VAL A 111 6.48 -24.42 17.35
CA VAL A 111 7.62 -24.17 16.47
C VAL A 111 7.40 -22.79 15.88
N SER A 112 8.39 -21.89 16.00
CA SER A 112 8.35 -20.61 15.29
C SER A 112 8.19 -20.89 13.80
N GLU A 113 7.08 -20.47 13.22
CA GLU A 113 6.90 -20.59 11.78
C GLU A 113 7.67 -19.46 11.11
N LEU A 114 8.92 -19.76 10.74
CA LEU A 114 9.80 -18.94 9.90
C LEU A 114 9.14 -18.42 8.61
N ARG A 115 7.95 -18.91 8.25
CA ARG A 115 7.18 -18.54 7.06
C ARG A 115 6.07 -17.53 7.30
N ASP A 116 5.75 -17.22 8.54
CA ASP A 116 4.66 -16.32 8.85
C ASP A 116 5.15 -14.87 9.04
N THR A 117 4.21 -13.93 9.06
CA THR A 117 4.52 -12.51 9.27
C THR A 117 4.97 -12.23 10.69
N SER A 118 5.88 -11.27 10.87
CA SER A 118 6.23 -10.74 12.19
C SER A 118 4.98 -10.21 12.91
N ASP A 119 4.89 -10.42 14.22
CA ASP A 119 3.82 -9.85 15.04
C ASP A 119 3.99 -8.33 15.14
N PRO A 120 2.96 -7.54 14.75
CA PRO A 120 3.01 -6.09 14.83
C PRO A 120 2.88 -5.53 16.24
N ALA A 121 2.77 -6.35 17.29
CA ALA A 121 2.49 -5.93 18.67
C ALA A 121 3.51 -4.93 19.23
N LEU A 122 4.78 -4.98 18.83
CA LEU A 122 5.77 -4.00 19.27
C LEU A 122 5.34 -2.57 18.93
N ILE A 123 4.82 -2.37 17.72
CA ILE A 123 4.34 -1.07 17.26
C ILE A 123 2.88 -0.87 17.65
N THR A 124 2.00 -1.78 17.25
CA THR A 124 0.55 -1.62 17.37
C THR A 124 0.03 -1.78 18.80
N GLN A 125 0.78 -2.42 19.70
CA GLN A 125 0.38 -2.58 21.10
C GLN A 125 1.27 -1.77 22.03
N MET A 126 2.55 -2.13 22.12
CA MET A 126 3.48 -1.56 23.10
C MET A 126 3.73 -0.06 22.86
N LEU A 127 4.23 0.32 21.67
CA LEU A 127 4.48 1.73 21.36
C LEU A 127 3.21 2.57 21.47
N MET A 128 2.10 2.10 20.89
CA MET A 128 0.83 2.85 20.98
C MET A 128 0.34 3.02 22.41
N ALA A 129 0.51 2.02 23.29
CA ALA A 129 0.12 2.14 24.70
C ALA A 129 0.99 3.17 25.45
N ILE A 130 2.30 3.23 25.16
CA ILE A 130 3.19 4.24 25.74
C ILE A 130 2.79 5.64 25.27
N LEU A 131 2.55 5.82 23.97
CA LEU A 131 2.12 7.12 23.43
C LEU A 131 0.74 7.52 23.98
N GLU A 132 -0.17 6.56 24.13
CA GLU A 132 -1.50 6.81 24.72
C GLU A 132 -1.42 7.24 26.18
N ALA A 133 -0.45 6.73 26.94
CA ALA A 133 -0.20 7.16 28.32
C ALA A 133 0.39 8.58 28.42
N ILE A 134 1.10 9.04 27.37
CA ILE A 134 1.64 10.41 27.29
C ILE A 134 0.55 11.40 26.90
N GLY A 135 -0.28 11.04 25.91
CA GLY A 135 -1.40 11.87 25.49
C GLY A 135 -2.74 11.17 25.74
N ASN A 136 -3.50 10.93 24.67
CA ASN A 136 -4.85 10.38 24.77
C ASN A 136 -5.21 9.49 23.59
N PHE A 137 -6.19 8.61 23.77
CA PHE A 137 -6.84 7.91 22.66
C PHE A 137 -7.44 8.89 21.66
N ALA A 138 -7.23 8.64 20.36
CA ALA A 138 -7.81 9.45 19.29
C ALA A 138 -8.87 8.66 18.53
N LYS A 139 -10.11 9.17 18.47
CA LYS A 139 -11.12 8.65 17.55
C LYS A 139 -10.93 9.27 16.17
N VAL A 140 -10.53 8.46 15.19
CA VAL A 140 -10.30 8.90 13.80
C VAL A 140 -11.23 8.18 12.83
N PRO A 141 -11.50 8.74 11.63
CA PRO A 141 -12.28 8.06 10.61
C PRO A 141 -11.63 6.72 10.19
N THR A 142 -12.39 5.65 10.35
CA THR A 142 -11.95 4.29 9.99
C THR A 142 -12.10 4.07 8.49
N LEU A 143 -11.03 3.62 7.87
CA LEU A 143 -10.99 3.14 6.50
C LEU A 143 -11.12 1.62 6.48
N ARG A 144 -12.27 1.12 6.04
CA ARG A 144 -12.46 -0.31 5.74
C ARG A 144 -12.00 -0.64 4.32
N LYS A 145 -11.04 -1.56 4.17
CA LYS A 145 -10.60 -2.09 2.87
C LYS A 145 -10.82 -3.60 2.79
N ARG A 146 -11.03 -4.09 1.57
CA ARG A 146 -10.94 -5.51 1.24
C ARG A 146 -9.52 -5.79 0.76
N VAL A 147 -8.74 -6.50 1.57
CA VAL A 147 -7.36 -6.87 1.27
C VAL A 147 -7.37 -8.32 0.83
N ARG A 148 -6.92 -8.56 -0.40
CA ARG A 148 -6.58 -9.91 -0.84
C ARG A 148 -5.13 -10.12 -0.55
N ASP A 149 -4.79 -11.29 -0.07
CA ASP A 149 -3.46 -11.82 -0.04
C ASP A 149 -3.52 -13.28 -0.45
N ASP A 150 -2.42 -13.79 -0.95
CA ASP A 150 -2.31 -15.15 -1.44
C ASP A 150 -1.16 -15.79 -0.66
N VAL A 151 -1.34 -17.00 -0.14
CA VAL A 151 -0.28 -17.76 0.55
C VAL A 151 -0.08 -19.06 -0.23
N ASN A 152 0.85 -19.03 -1.18
CA ASN A 152 1.17 -20.20 -2.00
C ASN A 152 2.30 -21.00 -1.37
N LEU A 153 1.97 -22.14 -0.77
CA LEU A 153 2.92 -23.10 -0.21
C LEU A 153 3.31 -24.13 -1.28
N LEU A 154 3.96 -23.69 -2.37
CA LEU A 154 4.32 -24.55 -3.50
C LEU A 154 5.37 -25.62 -3.14
N GLU A 155 6.32 -25.29 -2.26
CA GLU A 155 7.32 -26.24 -1.78
C GLU A 155 7.47 -26.18 -0.27
N ALA A 156 7.73 -27.35 0.34
CA ALA A 156 7.91 -27.48 1.78
C ALA A 156 9.15 -26.77 2.33
N ALA A 157 9.95 -26.07 1.51
CA ALA A 157 11.16 -25.33 1.89
C ALA A 157 11.14 -23.83 1.52
N SER A 158 10.26 -23.37 0.64
CA SER A 158 10.27 -21.98 0.14
C SER A 158 9.39 -21.02 0.97
N LEU A 159 9.69 -19.73 0.90
CA LEU A 159 8.82 -18.68 1.43
C LEU A 159 7.54 -18.61 0.59
N PRO A 160 6.36 -18.43 1.21
CA PRO A 160 5.13 -18.29 0.45
C PRO A 160 5.20 -17.05 -0.43
N TRP A 161 4.75 -17.15 -1.68
CA TRP A 161 4.53 -15.96 -2.50
C TRP A 161 3.41 -15.14 -1.86
N ARG A 162 3.71 -13.90 -1.46
CA ARG A 162 2.77 -12.96 -0.83
C ARG A 162 2.81 -11.60 -1.51
N ARG A 163 1.75 -10.81 -1.32
CA ARG A 163 1.75 -9.43 -1.82
C ARG A 163 2.68 -8.56 -1.00
N LEU A 164 3.40 -7.67 -1.68
CA LEU A 164 4.33 -6.73 -1.03
C LEU A 164 3.61 -5.87 0.03
N PRO A 165 3.95 -5.97 1.33
CA PRO A 165 3.26 -5.24 2.40
C PRO A 165 3.35 -3.72 2.24
N PHE A 166 4.50 -3.23 1.73
CA PHE A 166 4.69 -1.81 1.41
C PHE A 166 3.64 -1.26 0.44
N TRP A 167 3.14 -2.09 -0.49
CA TRP A 167 2.05 -1.68 -1.39
C TRP A 167 0.72 -1.45 -0.65
N LEU A 168 0.47 -2.18 0.44
CA LEU A 168 -0.68 -1.90 1.30
C LEU A 168 -0.49 -0.56 2.01
N VAL A 169 0.69 -0.29 2.55
CA VAL A 169 1.02 0.98 3.24
C VAL A 169 0.72 2.17 2.33
N LEU A 170 1.25 2.18 1.11
CA LEU A 170 1.00 3.27 0.15
C LEU A 170 -0.49 3.46 -0.15
N ARG A 171 -1.22 2.36 -0.37
CA ARG A 171 -2.67 2.41 -0.67
C ARG A 171 -3.53 2.81 0.51
N VAL A 172 -3.12 2.50 1.74
CA VAL A 172 -3.81 2.94 2.95
C VAL A 172 -3.51 4.42 3.16
N ALA A 173 -2.23 4.81 3.19
CA ALA A 173 -1.82 6.17 3.44
C ALA A 173 -2.38 7.17 2.42
N ALA A 174 -2.30 6.89 1.12
CA ALA A 174 -2.89 7.75 0.10
C ALA A 174 -4.41 7.90 0.26
N HIS A 175 -5.12 6.81 0.56
CA HIS A 175 -6.58 6.87 0.73
C HIS A 175 -6.96 7.63 1.99
N ARG A 176 -6.23 7.41 3.09
CA ARG A 176 -6.46 8.10 4.35
C ARG A 176 -6.19 9.59 4.22
N GLN A 177 -5.07 9.97 3.61
CA GLN A 177 -4.73 11.37 3.41
C GLN A 177 -5.78 12.11 2.58
N LEU A 178 -6.22 11.50 1.48
CA LEU A 178 -7.29 12.07 0.65
C LEU A 178 -8.61 12.13 1.41
N GLY A 179 -8.95 11.11 2.21
CA GLY A 179 -10.15 11.08 3.03
C GLY A 179 -10.16 12.16 4.12
N ILE A 180 -9.02 12.43 4.74
CA ILE A 180 -8.87 13.49 5.75
C ILE A 180 -8.97 14.87 5.07
N ALA A 181 -8.25 15.08 3.96
CA ALA A 181 -8.18 16.37 3.30
C ALA A 181 -9.49 16.76 2.58
N LEU A 182 -10.22 15.80 2.01
CA LEU A 182 -11.36 16.05 1.12
C LEU A 182 -12.67 15.42 1.61
N GLY A 183 -12.68 14.81 2.79
CA GLY A 183 -13.85 14.11 3.33
C GLY A 183 -14.34 13.00 2.40
N GLN A 184 -15.66 12.99 2.15
CA GLN A 184 -16.30 11.99 1.29
C GLN A 184 -15.72 11.95 -0.13
N SER A 185 -15.34 13.10 -0.69
CA SER A 185 -14.77 13.22 -2.04
C SER A 185 -13.36 12.63 -2.14
N GLY A 186 -12.67 12.50 -1.01
CA GLY A 186 -11.36 11.85 -0.93
C GLY A 186 -11.35 10.42 -1.44
N ARG A 187 -12.46 9.69 -1.27
CA ARG A 187 -12.62 8.32 -1.78
C ARG A 187 -12.64 8.27 -3.31
N ALA A 188 -13.31 9.21 -3.96
CA ALA A 188 -13.34 9.31 -5.42
C ALA A 188 -11.96 9.73 -5.95
N CYS A 189 -11.32 10.72 -5.32
CA CYS A 189 -9.96 11.14 -5.65
C CYS A 189 -8.97 9.98 -5.53
N TYR A 190 -9.07 9.14 -4.48
CA TYR A 190 -8.23 7.96 -4.34
C TYR A 190 -8.44 6.96 -5.48
N LYS A 191 -9.68 6.74 -5.91
CA LYS A 191 -9.93 5.85 -7.04
C LYS A 191 -9.37 6.39 -8.34
N LEU A 192 -9.50 7.70 -8.59
CA LEU A 192 -8.90 8.35 -9.74
C LEU A 192 -7.38 8.25 -9.72
N LEU A 193 -6.74 8.51 -8.59
CA LEU A 193 -5.30 8.28 -8.38
C LEU A 193 -4.91 6.84 -8.75
N MET A 194 -5.67 5.85 -8.26
CA MET A 194 -5.42 4.46 -8.59
C MET A 194 -5.61 4.18 -10.09
N SER A 195 -6.59 4.79 -10.76
CA SER A 195 -6.76 4.65 -12.21
C SER A 195 -5.59 5.23 -12.99
N ILE A 196 -5.09 6.40 -12.60
CA ILE A 196 -3.90 7.01 -13.20
C ILE A 196 -2.68 6.09 -13.02
N PHE A 197 -2.47 5.58 -11.80
CA PHE A 197 -1.40 4.62 -11.52
C PHE A 197 -1.50 3.37 -12.43
N PHE A 198 -2.69 2.77 -12.55
CA PHE A 198 -2.87 1.58 -13.38
C PHE A 198 -2.79 1.86 -14.88
N ALA A 199 -3.12 3.07 -15.33
CA ALA A 199 -2.93 3.49 -16.72
C ALA A 199 -1.44 3.58 -17.07
N ASN A 200 -0.65 4.23 -16.22
CA ASN A 200 0.81 4.30 -16.40
C ASN A 200 1.44 2.90 -16.36
N LEU A 201 1.07 2.08 -15.37
CA LEU A 201 1.57 0.70 -15.28
C LEU A 201 1.19 -0.15 -16.51
N LEU A 202 -0.02 0.04 -17.06
CA LEU A 202 -0.44 -0.62 -18.29
C LEU A 202 0.40 -0.15 -19.49
N GLN A 203 0.67 1.15 -19.58
CA GLN A 203 1.51 1.74 -20.62
C GLN A 203 2.94 1.17 -20.57
N ASP A 204 3.53 1.11 -19.38
CA ASP A 204 4.89 0.61 -19.16
C ASP A 204 4.98 -0.88 -19.51
N ALA A 205 4.04 -1.70 -19.00
CA ALA A 205 3.97 -3.13 -19.30
C ALA A 205 3.79 -3.41 -20.79
N THR A 206 2.94 -2.62 -21.47
CA THR A 206 2.73 -2.75 -22.92
C THR A 206 3.99 -2.37 -23.70
N THR A 207 4.68 -1.31 -23.28
CA THR A 207 5.92 -0.86 -23.92
C THR A 207 7.03 -1.90 -23.77
N PHE A 208 7.17 -2.49 -22.58
CA PHE A 208 8.12 -3.56 -22.31
C PHE A 208 7.85 -4.80 -23.17
N LEU A 209 6.58 -5.24 -23.27
CA LEU A 209 6.23 -6.39 -24.10
C LEU A 209 6.56 -6.15 -25.59
N LEU A 210 6.27 -4.95 -26.11
CA LEU A 210 6.61 -4.62 -27.50
C LEU A 210 8.12 -4.59 -27.73
N ALA A 211 8.92 -4.15 -26.76
CA ALA A 211 10.37 -4.15 -26.86
C ALA A 211 10.93 -5.58 -26.93
N THR A 212 10.41 -6.49 -26.08
CA THR A 212 10.82 -7.91 -26.06
C THR A 212 10.41 -8.66 -27.33
N VAL A 213 9.21 -8.42 -27.87
CA VAL A 213 8.77 -9.01 -29.15
C VAL A 213 9.63 -8.52 -30.33
N LYS A 214 9.98 -7.23 -30.35
CA LYS A 214 10.87 -6.66 -31.39
C LYS A 214 12.29 -7.20 -31.33
N ASP A 215 12.80 -7.47 -30.13
CA ASP A 215 14.14 -8.05 -29.97
C ASP A 215 14.14 -9.51 -30.44
N ARG A 216 13.10 -10.29 -30.10
CA ARG A 216 12.91 -11.66 -30.61
C ARG A 216 12.82 -11.72 -32.14
N THR A 217 12.06 -10.83 -32.78
CA THR A 217 11.98 -10.78 -34.26
C THR A 217 13.31 -10.39 -34.92
N LYS A 218 14.21 -9.70 -34.21
CA LYS A 218 15.59 -9.44 -34.67
C LYS A 218 16.53 -10.62 -34.37
N SER A 219 16.43 -11.26 -33.21
CA SER A 219 17.24 -12.41 -32.82
C SER A 219 16.90 -13.69 -33.60
N ILE A 220 15.64 -13.87 -34.01
CA ILE A 220 15.23 -14.97 -34.93
C ILE A 220 15.91 -14.82 -36.31
N ARG A 221 16.44 -13.63 -36.65
CA ARG A 221 17.25 -13.42 -37.87
C ARG A 221 18.75 -13.65 -37.67
N LEU A 222 19.23 -13.89 -36.44
CA LEU A 222 20.64 -14.10 -36.12
C LEU A 222 20.86 -15.28 -35.16
N ILE A 223 20.66 -16.49 -35.70
CA ILE A 223 21.34 -17.79 -35.45
C ILE A 223 21.36 -18.40 -34.03
N ASN A 224 21.21 -19.74 -34.01
CA ASN A 224 21.75 -20.68 -33.02
C ASN A 224 23.00 -20.15 -32.27
N GLU A 225 22.94 -19.99 -30.95
CA GLU A 225 24.05 -20.35 -30.04
C GLU A 225 23.68 -20.08 -28.57
N ILE A 226 23.44 -21.20 -27.89
CA ILE A 226 23.93 -21.61 -26.56
C ILE A 226 24.50 -20.51 -25.64
N ASN A 227 23.94 -20.48 -24.41
CA ASN A 227 24.35 -19.78 -23.19
C ASN A 227 23.95 -18.31 -23.03
N LYS A 228 22.75 -18.08 -22.47
CA LYS A 228 22.46 -16.88 -21.67
C LYS A 228 21.85 -17.28 -20.32
N PRO A 229 22.15 -16.52 -19.24
CA PRO A 229 21.71 -16.82 -17.88
C PRO A 229 20.19 -16.68 -17.77
N GLU A 230 19.60 -17.35 -16.76
CA GLU A 230 18.14 -17.41 -16.54
C GLU A 230 17.47 -16.02 -16.68
N PRO A 231 16.46 -15.88 -17.55
CA PRO A 231 15.81 -14.59 -17.77
C PRO A 231 14.89 -14.23 -16.59
N GLU A 232 14.91 -12.95 -16.19
CA GLU A 232 13.86 -12.37 -15.36
C GLU A 232 12.48 -12.65 -15.97
N PRO A 233 11.42 -12.85 -15.15
CA PRO A 233 10.11 -13.24 -15.64
C PRO A 233 9.56 -12.20 -16.62
N GLU A 234 9.44 -12.61 -17.88
CA GLU A 234 8.89 -11.77 -18.95
C GLU A 234 7.41 -11.45 -18.66
N PRO A 235 6.93 -10.22 -18.93
CA PRO A 235 5.53 -9.91 -18.76
C PRO A 235 4.72 -10.63 -19.84
N GLU A 236 4.07 -11.70 -19.44
CA GLU A 236 3.17 -12.43 -20.31
C GLU A 236 2.01 -11.54 -20.80
N PRO A 237 1.49 -11.74 -22.02
CA PRO A 237 0.33 -11.01 -22.54
C PRO A 237 -0.87 -10.98 -21.56
N GLU A 238 -0.99 -11.99 -20.69
CA GLU A 238 -1.95 -12.07 -19.61
C GLU A 238 -1.89 -10.90 -18.61
N LEU A 239 -0.68 -10.38 -18.33
CA LEU A 239 -0.49 -9.23 -17.45
C LEU A 239 -1.16 -7.98 -18.03
N ILE A 240 -0.98 -7.72 -19.33
CA ILE A 240 -1.60 -6.58 -20.02
C ILE A 240 -3.12 -6.73 -20.00
N VAL A 241 -3.64 -7.92 -20.33
CA VAL A 241 -5.08 -8.21 -20.28
C VAL A 241 -5.64 -7.99 -18.86
N THR A 242 -4.90 -8.42 -17.84
CA THR A 242 -5.26 -8.25 -16.43
C THR A 242 -5.26 -6.79 -16.00
N LEU A 243 -4.21 -6.03 -16.33
CA LEU A 243 -4.07 -4.61 -16.01
C LEU A 243 -5.17 -3.80 -16.71
N ARG A 244 -5.40 -4.03 -18.01
CA ARG A 244 -6.49 -3.44 -18.78
C ARG A 244 -7.83 -3.70 -18.11
N THR A 245 -8.13 -4.96 -17.78
CA THR A 245 -9.39 -5.33 -17.13
C THR A 245 -9.55 -4.63 -15.77
N LYS A 246 -8.47 -4.55 -14.98
CA LYS A 246 -8.46 -3.85 -13.68
C LYS A 246 -8.69 -2.34 -13.83
N LEU A 247 -8.16 -1.73 -14.89
CA LEU A 247 -8.30 -0.31 -15.18
C LEU A 247 -9.72 0.01 -15.67
N CYS A 248 -10.26 -0.73 -16.64
CA CYS A 248 -11.63 -0.55 -17.12
C CYS A 248 -12.65 -0.70 -15.99
N ARG A 249 -12.50 -1.73 -15.13
CA ARG A 249 -13.36 -1.91 -13.95
C ARG A 249 -13.27 -0.76 -12.94
N ARG A 250 -12.13 -0.06 -12.87
CA ARG A 250 -11.97 1.12 -12.00
C ARG A 250 -12.64 2.34 -12.59
N MET A 251 -12.52 2.55 -13.91
CA MET A 251 -13.22 3.65 -14.60
C MET A 251 -14.73 3.58 -14.39
N VAL A 252 -15.33 2.40 -14.61
CA VAL A 252 -16.76 2.20 -14.34
C VAL A 252 -17.14 2.49 -12.88
N LYS A 253 -16.26 2.16 -11.93
CA LYS A 253 -16.51 2.45 -10.50
C LYS A 253 -16.41 3.95 -10.18
N ILE A 254 -15.54 4.69 -10.86
CA ILE A 254 -15.41 6.14 -10.70
C ILE A 254 -16.65 6.82 -11.27
N ASP A 255 -17.09 6.43 -12.47
CA ASP A 255 -18.26 7.03 -13.11
C ASP A 255 -19.52 6.89 -12.24
N ARG A 256 -19.71 5.73 -11.61
CA ARG A 256 -20.82 5.50 -10.67
C ARG A 256 -20.73 6.38 -9.42
N GLU A 257 -19.53 6.63 -8.91
CA GLU A 257 -19.36 7.39 -7.67
C GLU A 257 -19.32 8.89 -7.88
N LYS A 258 -18.95 9.34 -9.08
CA LYS A 258 -18.99 10.76 -9.47
C LYS A 258 -20.38 11.38 -9.22
N ILE A 259 -21.44 10.59 -9.38
CA ILE A 259 -22.84 11.03 -9.17
C ILE A 259 -23.12 11.39 -7.70
N HIS A 260 -22.40 10.77 -6.76
CA HIS A 260 -22.60 10.96 -5.33
C HIS A 260 -21.67 12.02 -4.71
N LEU A 261 -20.86 12.72 -5.53
CA LEU A 261 -19.98 13.78 -5.05
C LEU A 261 -20.79 15.02 -4.66
N GLN A 262 -20.81 15.30 -3.37
CA GLN A 262 -21.49 16.47 -2.81
C GLN A 262 -20.54 17.67 -2.64
N THR A 263 -19.29 17.43 -2.24
CA THR A 263 -18.27 18.46 -2.02
C THR A 263 -17.15 18.36 -3.06
N HIS A 264 -16.48 19.48 -3.38
CA HIS A 264 -15.36 19.52 -4.32
C HIS A 264 -15.64 18.92 -5.72
N LYS A 265 -16.91 18.87 -6.14
CA LYS A 265 -17.33 18.22 -7.39
C LYS A 265 -16.65 18.86 -8.61
N ASP A 266 -16.69 20.17 -8.74
CA ASP A 266 -16.11 20.86 -9.91
C ASP A 266 -14.60 20.67 -10.02
N ALA A 267 -13.90 20.69 -8.88
CA ALA A 267 -12.46 20.41 -8.83
C ALA A 267 -12.15 18.96 -9.23
N PHE A 268 -12.94 18.00 -8.74
CA PHE A 268 -12.82 16.59 -9.15
C PHE A 268 -13.10 16.43 -10.64
N GLU A 269 -14.15 17.06 -11.17
CA GLU A 269 -14.51 16.96 -12.58
C GLU A 269 -13.45 17.55 -13.50
N SER A 270 -12.92 18.72 -13.15
CA SER A 270 -11.80 19.34 -13.87
C SER A 270 -10.58 18.40 -13.90
N PHE A 271 -10.19 17.86 -12.74
CA PHE A 271 -9.05 16.95 -12.65
C PHE A 271 -9.31 15.63 -13.40
N PHE A 272 -10.51 15.07 -13.31
CA PHE A 272 -10.91 13.87 -14.04
C PHE A 272 -10.85 14.09 -15.55
N ASN A 273 -11.38 15.22 -16.04
CA ASN A 273 -11.38 15.55 -17.46
C ASN A 273 -9.95 15.72 -18.02
N ASN A 274 -9.02 16.19 -17.19
CA ASN A 274 -7.60 16.27 -17.56
C ASN A 274 -6.91 14.90 -17.57
N ALA A 275 -7.28 13.99 -16.66
CA ALA A 275 -6.66 12.67 -16.55
C ALA A 275 -7.27 11.62 -17.52
N ALA A 276 -8.55 11.75 -17.85
CA ALA A 276 -9.29 10.77 -18.66
C ALA A 276 -8.67 10.51 -20.05
N PRO A 277 -8.17 11.51 -20.81
CA PRO A 277 -7.52 11.28 -22.09
C PRO A 277 -6.30 10.36 -21.98
N THR A 278 -5.45 10.55 -20.97
CA THR A 278 -4.28 9.69 -20.73
C THR A 278 -4.68 8.26 -20.38
N ILE A 279 -5.71 8.10 -19.55
CA ILE A 279 -6.23 6.76 -19.22
C ILE A 279 -6.76 6.06 -20.47
N LYS A 280 -7.50 6.79 -21.31
CA LYS A 280 -8.06 6.28 -22.56
C LYS A 280 -6.95 5.87 -23.53
N SER A 281 -5.94 6.72 -23.72
CA SER A 281 -4.83 6.43 -24.63
C SER A 281 -4.03 5.19 -24.21
N SER A 282 -3.79 4.99 -22.90
CA SER A 282 -3.14 3.76 -22.41
C SER A 282 -3.95 2.50 -22.70
N ILE A 283 -5.28 2.55 -22.62
CA ILE A 283 -6.15 1.42 -22.95
C ILE A 283 -6.12 1.12 -24.47
N GLU A 284 -6.21 2.16 -25.30
CA GLU A 284 -6.15 2.04 -26.76
C GLU A 284 -4.79 1.52 -27.24
N PHE A 285 -3.71 2.00 -26.62
CA PHE A 285 -2.36 1.52 -26.88
C PHE A 285 -2.20 0.03 -26.52
N ALA A 286 -2.67 -0.39 -25.35
CA ALA A 286 -2.66 -1.80 -24.95
C ALA A 286 -3.48 -2.68 -25.91
N ASN A 287 -4.67 -2.23 -26.32
CA ASN A 287 -5.53 -2.98 -27.25
C ASN A 287 -4.89 -3.16 -28.61
N SER A 288 -4.40 -2.08 -29.21
CA SER A 288 -3.74 -2.13 -30.52
C SER A 288 -2.48 -2.99 -30.51
N SER A 289 -1.72 -2.97 -29.41
CA SER A 289 -0.51 -3.78 -29.24
C SER A 289 -0.82 -5.27 -29.12
N LEU A 290 -1.82 -5.63 -28.32
CA LEU A 290 -2.27 -7.03 -28.21
C LEU A 290 -2.79 -7.57 -29.54
N CYS A 291 -3.56 -6.79 -30.30
CA CYS A 291 -4.04 -7.19 -31.63
C CYS A 291 -2.87 -7.44 -32.59
N ARG A 292 -1.82 -6.61 -32.55
CA ARG A 292 -0.62 -6.81 -33.40
C ARG A 292 0.10 -8.11 -33.06
N ILE A 293 0.31 -8.38 -31.77
CA ILE A 293 0.99 -9.59 -31.30
C ILE A 293 0.18 -10.85 -31.62
N SER A 294 -1.15 -10.79 -31.63
CA SER A 294 -2.00 -11.94 -31.99
C SER A 294 -2.06 -12.23 -33.50
N MET A 295 -1.58 -11.32 -34.35
CA MET A 295 -1.54 -11.49 -35.81
C MET A 295 -0.17 -11.90 -36.35
N GLU A 296 0.89 -11.77 -35.55
CA GLU A 296 2.26 -12.24 -35.84
C GLU A 296 2.45 -13.69 -35.35
#